data_AF-A0A2E5Y2V4-F1
#
_entry.id   AF-A0A2E5Y2V4-F1
#
_cell.length_a   1.000
_cell.length_b   1.000
_cell.length_c   1.000
_cell.angle_alpha   90.00
_cell.angle_beta   90.00
_cell.angle_gamma   90.00
#
_symmetry.space_group_name_H-M   'P 1'
#
loop_
_entity.id
_entity.type
_entity.pdbx_description
1 polymer ?
#
loop_
_entity_poly.entity_id
_entity_poly.type
_entity_poly.pdbx_seq_one_letter_code
_entity_poly.pdbx_strand_id
1 'polypeptide(L)'
;MEPLVQWLLGGFILSLLFIIIARWFWKRYDKPSEAALEWQKEQEEKRKERKVWESVEMQMRREAEEAERKAAFQIKREVAASSGTAPDATTVAKAFESLGTTPLPTAQEGIDSEQEVDDSDVENVEDLVKVRQDAWDGAEHSDPDEPQEPDWELVDRLKRIAESDETEQIPHPELPHAPTLPDLSADDSEE
;
A
#
# COMPACT_ATOMS: atom_id res chain seq x y z
N MET A 1 22.64 -43.13 60.31
CA MET A 1 21.59 -42.19 59.88
C MET A 1 20.32 -42.59 60.61
N GLU A 2 19.69 -41.68 61.34
CA GLU A 2 18.42 -41.99 62.01
C GLU A 2 17.35 -42.31 60.95
N PRO A 3 16.50 -43.33 61.18
CA PRO A 3 15.51 -43.78 60.18
C PRO A 3 14.54 -42.65 59.77
N LEU A 4 14.28 -41.71 60.69
CA LEU A 4 13.43 -40.55 60.45
C LEU A 4 13.99 -39.63 59.34
N VAL A 5 15.29 -39.36 59.39
CA VAL A 5 15.98 -38.49 58.42
C VAL A 5 15.97 -39.13 57.02
N GLN A 6 16.12 -40.46 56.96
CA GLN A 6 16.11 -41.19 55.69
C GLN A 6 14.74 -41.15 55.00
N TRP A 7 13.64 -41.31 55.76
CA TRP A 7 12.28 -41.17 55.21
C TRP A 7 11.97 -39.73 54.78
N LEU A 8 12.42 -38.73 55.54
CA LEU A 8 12.19 -37.32 55.23
C LEU A 8 12.95 -36.92 53.95
N LEU A 9 14.21 -37.33 53.81
CA LEU A 9 15.01 -37.09 52.61
C LEU A 9 14.45 -37.85 51.39
N GLY A 10 13.99 -39.10 51.57
CA GLY A 10 13.35 -39.88 50.52
C GLY A 10 12.04 -39.24 50.02
N GLY A 11 11.19 -38.79 50.95
CA GLY A 11 9.96 -38.07 50.61
C GLY A 11 10.22 -36.73 49.92
N PHE A 12 11.28 -36.02 50.32
CA PHE A 12 11.68 -34.77 49.67
C PHE A 12 12.14 -34.98 48.22
N ILE A 13 12.97 -36.00 47.98
CA ILE A 13 13.42 -36.34 46.63
C ILE A 13 12.22 -36.77 45.76
N LEU A 14 11.33 -37.61 46.30
CA LEU A 14 10.13 -38.03 45.58
C LEU A 14 9.20 -36.86 45.23
N SER A 15 9.06 -35.89 46.14
CA SER A 15 8.30 -34.66 45.92
C SER A 15 8.89 -33.82 44.78
N LEU A 16 10.21 -33.58 44.80
CA LEU A 16 10.90 -32.88 43.71
C LEU A 16 10.72 -33.58 42.36
N LEU A 17 10.83 -34.90 42.35
CA LEU A 17 10.65 -35.73 41.15
C LEU A 17 9.21 -35.61 40.63
N PHE A 18 8.22 -35.62 41.53
CA PHE A 18 6.81 -35.43 41.17
C PHE A 18 6.52 -34.05 40.59
N ILE A 19 7.15 -32.99 41.10
CA ILE A 19 7.01 -31.63 40.55
C ILE A 19 7.55 -31.57 39.12
N ILE A 20 8.70 -32.19 38.85
CA ILE A 20 9.29 -32.25 37.50
C ILE A 20 8.36 -33.00 36.55
N ILE A 21 7.84 -34.15 36.97
CA ILE A 21 6.90 -34.96 36.16
C ILE A 21 5.61 -34.18 35.90
N ALA A 22 5.04 -33.51 36.91
CA ALA A 22 3.84 -32.71 36.76
C ALA A 22 4.08 -31.55 35.78
N ARG A 23 5.21 -30.83 35.89
CA ARG A 23 5.56 -29.76 34.96
C ARG A 23 5.72 -30.28 33.52
N TRP A 24 6.34 -31.45 33.35
CA TRP A 24 6.46 -32.08 32.04
C TRP A 24 5.10 -32.52 31.50
N PHE A 25 4.24 -33.09 32.35
CA PHE A 25 2.89 -33.51 32.01
C PHE A 25 2.05 -32.34 31.49
N TRP A 26 2.04 -31.22 32.21
CA TRP A 26 1.35 -30.00 31.75
C TRP A 26 1.94 -29.51 30.42
N LYS A 27 3.26 -29.44 30.28
CA LYS A 27 3.88 -29.06 28.99
C LYS A 27 3.53 -29.99 27.83
N ARG A 28 3.29 -31.28 28.11
CA ARG A 28 3.03 -32.31 27.09
C ARG A 28 1.55 -32.44 26.71
N TYR A 29 0.66 -32.28 27.69
CA TYR A 29 -0.78 -32.53 27.56
C TYR A 29 -1.63 -31.26 27.58
N ASP A 30 -1.15 -30.18 28.21
CA ASP A 30 -1.79 -28.85 28.20
C ASP A 30 -1.27 -27.99 27.03
N LYS A 31 -1.18 -28.60 25.84
CA LYS A 31 -0.90 -27.83 24.62
C LYS A 31 -2.20 -27.12 24.21
N PRO A 32 -2.14 -25.85 23.74
CA PRO A 32 -3.31 -25.21 23.16
C PRO A 32 -3.84 -26.12 22.04
N SER A 33 -5.16 -26.30 22.01
CA SER A 33 -5.83 -27.10 21.00
C SER A 33 -5.41 -26.64 19.60
N GLU A 34 -5.37 -27.56 18.63
CA GLU A 34 -4.99 -27.23 17.25
C GLU A 34 -5.89 -26.10 16.68
N ALA A 35 -7.17 -26.08 17.07
CA ALA A 35 -8.10 -25.00 16.76
C ALA A 35 -7.68 -23.62 17.33
N ALA A 36 -7.07 -23.57 18.52
CA ALA A 36 -6.55 -22.32 19.07
C ALA A 36 -5.31 -21.84 18.30
N LEU A 37 -4.52 -22.76 17.77
CA LEU A 37 -3.36 -22.44 16.93
C LEU A 37 -3.80 -21.89 15.57
N GLU A 38 -4.78 -22.53 14.93
CA GLU A 38 -5.38 -22.06 13.67
C GLU A 38 -6.01 -20.68 13.84
N TRP A 39 -6.78 -20.49 14.92
CA TRP A 39 -7.34 -19.18 15.23
C TRP A 39 -6.26 -18.10 15.42
N GLN A 40 -5.13 -18.41 16.08
CA GLN A 40 -4.03 -17.45 16.19
C GLN A 40 -3.38 -17.13 14.83
N LYS A 41 -3.19 -18.13 13.96
CA LYS A 41 -2.67 -17.91 12.61
C LYS A 41 -3.62 -17.03 11.79
N GLU A 42 -4.92 -17.30 11.83
CA GLU A 42 -5.93 -16.45 11.18
C GLU A 42 -5.88 -15.01 11.71
N GLN A 43 -5.68 -14.82 13.02
CA GLN A 43 -5.56 -13.48 13.59
C GLN A 43 -4.28 -12.78 13.13
N GLU A 44 -3.17 -13.50 13.00
CA GLU A 44 -1.92 -12.93 12.48
C GLU A 44 -2.07 -12.52 11.01
N GLU A 45 -2.72 -13.33 10.19
CA GLU A 45 -3.03 -13.00 8.79
C GLU A 45 -3.94 -11.78 8.70
N LYS A 46 -5.04 -11.76 9.45
CA LYS A 46 -5.94 -10.60 9.54
C LYS A 46 -5.24 -9.33 10.00
N ARG A 47 -4.25 -9.44 10.90
CA ARG A 47 -3.45 -8.28 11.33
C ARG A 47 -2.51 -7.78 10.23
N LYS A 48 -1.93 -8.69 9.44
CA LYS A 48 -1.10 -8.32 8.28
C LYS A 48 -1.96 -7.62 7.23
N GLU A 49 -3.11 -8.19 6.90
CA GLU A 49 -4.08 -7.58 5.99
C GLU A 49 -4.50 -6.20 6.48
N ARG A 50 -4.87 -6.04 7.76
CA ARG A 50 -5.24 -4.72 8.33
C ARG A 50 -4.13 -3.68 8.19
N LYS A 51 -2.87 -4.07 8.41
CA LYS A 51 -1.73 -3.15 8.23
C LYS A 51 -1.57 -2.74 6.76
N VAL A 52 -1.77 -3.68 5.84
CA VAL A 52 -1.75 -3.38 4.40
C VAL A 52 -2.90 -2.43 4.05
N TRP A 53 -4.12 -2.71 4.51
CA TRP A 53 -5.28 -1.84 4.33
C TRP A 53 -5.08 -0.45 4.91
N GLU A 54 -4.52 -0.33 6.10
CA GLU A 54 -4.19 0.97 6.73
C GLU A 54 -3.18 1.76 5.88
N SER A 55 -2.17 1.07 5.31
CA SER A 55 -1.20 1.72 4.41
C SER A 55 -1.84 2.20 3.11
N VAL A 56 -2.74 1.41 2.54
CA VAL A 56 -3.49 1.75 1.32
C VAL A 56 -4.46 2.90 1.58
N GLU A 57 -5.17 2.90 2.71
CA GLU A 57 -6.07 3.98 3.11
C GLU A 57 -5.30 5.29 3.30
N MET A 58 -4.12 5.24 3.93
CA MET A 58 -3.26 6.42 4.07
C MET A 58 -2.79 6.94 2.69
N GLN A 59 -2.46 6.04 1.75
CA GLN A 59 -2.09 6.43 0.39
C GLN A 59 -3.28 7.07 -0.36
N MET A 60 -4.44 6.42 -0.33
CA MET A 60 -5.67 6.94 -0.93
C MET A 60 -6.07 8.29 -0.35
N ARG A 61 -5.88 8.49 0.95
CA ARG A 61 -6.14 9.80 1.59
C ARG A 61 -5.20 10.88 1.07
N ARG A 62 -3.92 10.57 0.87
CA ARG A 62 -2.96 11.53 0.29
C ARG A 62 -3.31 11.86 -1.16
N GLU A 63 -3.63 10.86 -1.96
CA GLU A 63 -4.04 11.04 -3.36
C GLU A 63 -5.36 11.81 -3.46
N ALA A 64 -6.31 11.56 -2.56
CA ALA A 64 -7.56 12.31 -2.45
C ALA A 64 -7.31 13.77 -2.05
N GLU A 65 -6.44 14.04 -1.07
CA GLU A 65 -6.06 15.41 -0.70
C GLU A 65 -5.39 16.16 -1.88
N GLU A 66 -4.56 15.48 -2.68
CA GLU A 66 -3.97 16.06 -3.88
C GLU A 66 -5.00 16.32 -4.98
N ALA A 67 -5.94 15.39 -5.19
CA ALA A 67 -7.05 15.56 -6.13
C ALA A 67 -7.99 16.70 -5.71
N GLU A 68 -8.32 16.79 -4.42
CA GLU A 68 -9.12 17.88 -3.85
C GLU A 68 -8.42 19.23 -4.00
N ARG A 69 -7.10 19.30 -3.79
CA ARG A 69 -6.33 20.54 -4.02
C ARG A 69 -6.38 20.98 -5.48
N LYS A 70 -6.22 20.04 -6.42
CA LYS A 70 -6.32 20.32 -7.87
C LYS A 70 -7.73 20.75 -8.26
N ALA A 71 -8.76 20.08 -7.76
CA ALA A 71 -10.15 20.44 -8.00
C ALA A 71 -10.49 21.82 -7.41
N ALA A 72 -10.07 22.10 -6.17
CA ALA A 72 -10.26 23.39 -5.52
C ALA A 72 -9.55 24.52 -6.26
N PHE A 73 -8.37 24.28 -6.83
CA PHE A 73 -7.67 25.25 -7.66
C PHE A 73 -8.44 25.55 -8.96
N GLN A 74 -8.98 24.52 -9.63
CA GLN A 74 -9.79 24.70 -10.82
C GLN A 74 -11.08 25.48 -10.52
N ILE A 75 -11.79 25.15 -9.44
CA ILE A 75 -12.98 25.89 -8.99
C ILE A 75 -12.62 27.35 -8.71
N LYS A 76 -11.53 27.63 -7.97
CA LYS A 76 -11.08 29.00 -7.71
C LYS A 76 -10.75 29.75 -8.99
N ARG A 77 -10.13 29.08 -9.97
CA ARG A 77 -9.78 29.66 -11.27
C ARG A 77 -11.04 30.00 -12.08
N GLU A 78 -12.03 29.11 -12.10
CA GLU A 78 -13.30 29.35 -12.78
C GLU A 78 -14.13 30.47 -12.11
N VAL A 79 -14.15 30.50 -10.78
CA VAL A 79 -14.78 31.59 -10.02
C VAL A 79 -14.08 32.92 -10.30
N ALA A 80 -12.74 32.95 -10.31
CA ALA A 80 -11.99 34.15 -10.64
C ALA A 80 -12.26 34.60 -12.09
N ALA A 81 -12.23 33.68 -13.05
CA ALA A 81 -12.50 33.97 -14.47
C ALA A 81 -13.94 34.46 -14.70
N SER A 82 -14.94 33.86 -14.04
CA SER A 82 -16.34 34.28 -14.11
C SER A 82 -16.61 35.58 -13.36
N SER A 83 -15.86 35.87 -12.29
CA SER A 83 -15.95 37.12 -11.53
C SER A 83 -15.32 38.33 -12.24
N GLY A 84 -14.54 38.10 -13.30
CA GLY A 84 -13.70 39.11 -13.95
C GLY A 84 -14.27 39.77 -15.22
N THR A 85 -15.52 39.53 -15.62
CA THR A 85 -16.09 40.29 -16.74
C THR A 85 -16.42 41.70 -16.27
N ALA A 86 -15.53 42.65 -16.54
CA ALA A 86 -15.80 44.06 -16.34
C ALA A 86 -17.09 44.44 -17.08
N PRO A 87 -18.02 45.17 -16.44
CA PRO A 87 -19.23 45.63 -17.11
C PRO A 87 -18.85 46.49 -18.32
N ASP A 88 -19.59 46.33 -19.42
CA ASP A 88 -19.31 47.03 -20.67
C ASP A 88 -19.21 48.53 -20.45
N ALA A 89 -18.18 49.17 -21.01
CA ALA A 89 -17.85 50.57 -20.73
C ALA A 89 -19.01 51.52 -21.04
N THR A 90 -19.88 51.17 -22.00
CA THR A 90 -21.07 51.96 -22.33
C THR A 90 -22.16 51.85 -21.26
N THR A 91 -22.31 50.68 -20.63
CA THR A 91 -23.24 50.46 -19.51
C THR A 91 -22.78 51.19 -18.25
N VAL A 92 -21.46 51.19 -17.99
CA VAL A 92 -20.85 51.92 -16.88
C VAL A 92 -21.01 53.44 -17.08
N ALA A 93 -20.68 53.96 -18.27
CA ALA A 93 -20.86 55.38 -18.61
C ALA A 93 -22.33 55.84 -18.45
N LYS A 94 -23.29 55.04 -18.91
CA LYS A 94 -24.73 55.35 -18.78
C LYS A 94 -25.21 55.35 -17.32
N ALA A 95 -24.65 54.47 -16.47
CA ALA A 95 -24.95 54.46 -15.04
C ALA A 95 -24.40 55.71 -14.33
N PHE A 96 -23.17 56.13 -14.64
CA PHE A 96 -22.59 57.37 -14.10
C PHE A 96 -23.33 58.62 -14.59
N GLU A 97 -23.77 58.65 -15.85
CA GLU A 97 -24.61 59.71 -16.39
C GLU A 97 -25.97 59.79 -15.67
N SER A 98 -26.59 58.64 -15.37
CA SER A 98 -27.83 58.57 -14.59
C SER A 98 -27.67 59.00 -13.13
N LEU A 99 -26.46 58.89 -12.56
CA LEU A 99 -26.12 59.33 -11.22
C LEU A 99 -25.73 60.83 -11.16
N GLY A 100 -25.72 61.52 -12.31
CA GLY A 100 -25.45 62.96 -12.39
C GLY A 100 -23.98 63.33 -12.16
N THR A 101 -23.06 62.36 -12.27
CA THR A 101 -21.62 62.60 -12.11
C THR A 101 -20.94 62.55 -13.48
N THR A 102 -20.39 63.66 -13.95
CA THR A 102 -19.58 63.68 -15.18
C THR A 102 -18.21 63.06 -14.87
N PRO A 103 -17.78 61.97 -15.55
CA PRO A 103 -16.49 61.36 -15.26
C PRO A 103 -15.35 62.21 -15.82
N LEU A 104 -14.51 62.77 -14.94
CA LEU A 104 -13.21 63.35 -15.28
C LEU A 104 -12.16 62.21 -15.23
N PRO A 105 -11.27 62.06 -16.23
CA PRO A 105 -10.28 60.99 -16.21
C PRO A 105 -9.14 61.40 -15.27
N THR A 106 -9.10 60.84 -14.07
CA THR A 106 -7.94 60.94 -13.18
C THR A 106 -7.07 59.69 -13.37
N ALA A 107 -5.96 59.87 -14.09
CA ALA A 107 -4.82 58.98 -14.01
C ALA A 107 -4.28 59.04 -12.57
N GLN A 108 -4.28 57.91 -11.87
CA GLN A 108 -3.57 57.75 -10.60
C GLN A 108 -2.37 56.85 -10.84
N GLU A 109 -1.21 57.49 -10.97
CA GLU A 109 0.08 56.92 -10.58
C GLU A 109 0.04 56.58 -9.08
N GLY A 110 0.59 55.42 -8.72
CA GLY A 110 1.32 55.28 -7.46
C GLY A 110 0.89 54.15 -6.52
N ILE A 111 1.78 53.16 -6.46
CA ILE A 111 2.20 52.40 -5.27
C ILE A 111 1.29 51.25 -4.83
N ASP A 112 1.69 50.01 -5.17
CA ASP A 112 1.95 49.04 -4.12
C ASP A 112 3.14 48.14 -4.50
N SER A 113 4.04 47.95 -3.54
CA SER A 113 5.30 47.24 -3.70
C SER A 113 5.07 45.75 -3.49
N GLU A 114 4.89 45.00 -4.57
CA GLU A 114 5.03 43.54 -4.52
C GLU A 114 6.51 43.22 -4.65
N GLN A 115 7.06 42.72 -3.55
CA GLN A 115 8.39 42.16 -3.42
C GLN A 115 8.56 41.07 -4.50
N GLU A 116 9.28 41.37 -5.59
CA GLU A 116 9.81 40.36 -6.51
C GLU A 116 10.66 39.41 -5.68
N VAL A 117 10.12 38.22 -5.43
CA VAL A 117 10.88 37.10 -4.87
C VAL A 117 11.70 36.55 -6.02
N ASP A 118 13.02 36.69 -5.94
CA ASP A 118 13.98 36.16 -6.90
C ASP A 118 13.78 34.63 -7.03
N ASP A 119 13.11 34.22 -8.09
CA ASP A 119 12.76 32.84 -8.47
C ASP A 119 13.78 32.23 -9.44
N SER A 120 14.94 32.87 -9.58
CA SER A 120 16.10 32.41 -10.38
C SER A 120 16.55 30.98 -10.02
N ASP A 121 16.31 30.52 -8.78
CA ASP A 121 16.62 29.17 -8.32
C ASP A 121 15.77 28.06 -9.00
N VAL A 122 14.59 28.42 -9.54
CA VAL A 122 13.67 27.48 -10.20
C VAL A 122 14.06 27.25 -11.67
N GLU A 123 14.75 28.19 -12.31
CA GLU A 123 15.29 28.00 -13.67
C GLU A 123 16.62 27.21 -13.67
N ASN A 124 17.32 27.11 -12.53
CA ASN A 124 18.58 26.40 -12.42
C ASN A 124 18.43 24.91 -12.06
N VAL A 125 17.41 24.24 -12.61
CA VAL A 125 17.32 22.78 -12.53
C VAL A 125 18.30 22.19 -13.55
N GLU A 126 19.33 21.49 -13.07
CA GLU A 126 20.22 20.73 -13.92
C GLU A 126 19.41 19.71 -14.74
N ASP A 127 19.51 19.86 -16.06
CA ASP A 127 18.98 19.05 -17.16
C ASP A 127 18.07 17.88 -16.74
N LEU A 128 16.77 17.98 -17.04
CA LEU A 128 15.75 16.96 -16.76
C LEU A 128 16.31 15.55 -17.04
N VAL A 129 16.49 14.75 -15.99
CA VAL A 129 16.97 13.38 -16.09
C VAL A 129 16.05 12.62 -17.04
N LYS A 130 16.54 12.33 -18.25
CA LYS A 130 15.85 11.48 -19.23
C LYS A 130 15.75 10.07 -18.65
N VAL A 131 14.65 9.82 -17.95
CA VAL A 131 14.22 8.47 -17.62
C VAL A 131 14.05 7.75 -18.96
N ARG A 132 14.68 6.58 -19.13
CA ARG A 132 14.39 5.72 -20.27
C ARG A 132 12.91 5.41 -20.23
N GLN A 133 12.15 6.03 -21.12
CA GLN A 133 10.89 5.48 -21.59
C GLN A 133 11.29 4.34 -22.51
N ASP A 134 11.53 3.18 -21.91
CA ASP A 134 11.47 1.95 -22.65
C ASP A 134 10.16 1.93 -23.44
N ALA A 135 10.32 1.84 -24.76
CA ALA A 135 9.23 1.77 -25.70
C ALA A 135 8.43 0.51 -25.39
N TRP A 136 7.34 0.69 -24.65
CA TRP A 136 6.22 -0.24 -24.68
C TRP A 136 5.64 -0.14 -26.10
N ASP A 137 5.92 -1.15 -26.91
CA ASP A 137 5.35 -1.34 -28.24
C ASP A 137 3.87 -1.73 -28.08
N GLY A 138 3.06 -0.70 -27.82
CA GLY A 138 1.61 -0.76 -27.79
C GLY A 138 1.04 -1.16 -29.15
N ALA A 139 1.02 -2.47 -29.39
CA ALA A 139 0.17 -3.09 -30.40
C ALA A 139 -1.07 -3.67 -29.72
N GLU A 140 -1.93 -2.79 -29.19
CA GLU A 140 -3.38 -2.88 -29.41
C GLU A 140 -4.01 -1.55 -29.00
N HIS A 141 -4.83 -1.02 -29.91
CA HIS A 141 -5.56 0.23 -29.74
C HIS A 141 -6.46 0.16 -28.50
N SER A 142 -6.40 1.17 -27.65
CA SER A 142 -7.51 1.56 -26.80
C SER A 142 -7.44 3.08 -26.67
N ASP A 143 -8.48 3.75 -27.18
CA ASP A 143 -8.62 5.21 -27.10
C ASP A 143 -8.56 5.67 -25.62
N PRO A 144 -7.82 6.75 -25.31
CA PRO A 144 -7.61 7.20 -23.92
C PRO A 144 -8.81 7.94 -23.28
N ASP A 145 -9.93 8.10 -23.98
CA ASP A 145 -11.07 8.94 -23.54
C ASP A 145 -12.32 8.16 -23.10
N GLU A 146 -12.32 6.83 -23.13
CA GLU A 146 -13.42 6.03 -22.57
C GLU A 146 -12.97 5.30 -21.29
N PRO A 147 -13.74 5.38 -20.18
CA PRO A 147 -13.47 4.52 -19.03
C PRO A 147 -13.70 3.08 -19.47
N GLN A 148 -12.61 2.38 -19.77
CA GLN A 148 -12.65 0.97 -20.13
C GLN A 148 -13.19 0.22 -18.92
N GLU A 149 -14.47 -0.15 -18.98
CA GLU A 149 -15.10 -0.91 -17.90
C GLU A 149 -14.26 -2.18 -17.70
N PRO A 150 -13.92 -2.51 -16.44
CA PRO A 150 -13.09 -3.66 -16.16
C PRO A 150 -13.74 -4.90 -16.76
N ASP A 151 -12.92 -5.78 -17.32
CA ASP A 151 -13.38 -6.98 -18.00
C ASP A 151 -14.04 -7.94 -17.00
N TRP A 152 -15.35 -7.80 -16.83
CA TRP A 152 -16.17 -8.63 -15.95
C TRP A 152 -16.14 -10.11 -16.36
N GLU A 153 -15.80 -10.42 -17.61
CA GLU A 153 -15.64 -11.79 -18.08
C GLU A 153 -14.44 -12.47 -17.42
N LEU A 154 -13.33 -11.74 -17.22
CA LEU A 154 -12.16 -12.24 -16.50
C LEU A 154 -12.49 -12.56 -15.03
N VAL A 155 -13.28 -11.70 -14.38
CA VAL A 155 -13.71 -11.91 -12.99
C VAL A 155 -14.59 -13.14 -12.86
N ASP A 156 -15.57 -13.31 -13.75
CA ASP A 156 -16.45 -14.48 -13.77
C ASP A 156 -15.70 -15.77 -14.12
N ARG A 157 -14.70 -15.69 -15.02
CA ARG A 157 -13.83 -16.82 -15.35
C ARG A 157 -12.95 -17.22 -14.18
N LEU A 158 -12.36 -16.26 -13.47
CA LEU A 158 -11.53 -16.51 -12.30
C LEU A 158 -12.36 -17.10 -11.15
N LYS A 159 -13.58 -16.59 -10.95
CA LYS A 159 -14.54 -17.14 -10.00
C LYS A 159 -14.89 -18.58 -10.34
N ARG A 160 -15.13 -18.89 -11.62
CA ARG A 160 -15.38 -20.26 -12.08
C ARG A 160 -14.20 -21.19 -11.83
N ILE A 161 -12.97 -20.73 -12.05
CA ILE A 161 -11.73 -21.50 -11.80
C ILE A 161 -11.54 -21.75 -10.29
N ALA A 162 -11.85 -20.76 -9.45
CA ALA A 162 -11.77 -20.88 -8.00
C ALA A 162 -12.88 -21.77 -7.41
N GLU A 163 -14.06 -21.80 -8.04
CA GLU A 163 -15.20 -22.63 -7.65
C GLU A 163 -15.09 -24.06 -8.19
N SER A 164 -14.38 -24.27 -9.31
CA SER A 164 -13.97 -25.60 -9.75
C SER A 164 -12.82 -26.10 -8.89
N ASP A 165 -13.14 -26.81 -7.80
CA ASP A 165 -12.21 -27.51 -6.90
C ASP A 165 -11.51 -28.72 -7.57
N GLU A 166 -11.47 -28.74 -8.91
CA GLU A 166 -10.88 -29.79 -9.72
C GLU A 166 -9.41 -29.44 -9.95
N THR A 167 -8.60 -29.72 -8.93
CA THR A 167 -7.16 -29.91 -9.14
C THR A 167 -6.99 -31.16 -9.99
N GLU A 168 -7.01 -30.99 -11.32
CA GLU A 168 -6.52 -32.02 -12.23
C GLU A 168 -5.07 -32.31 -11.84
N GLN A 169 -4.87 -33.36 -11.02
CA GLN A 169 -3.56 -33.95 -10.79
C GLN A 169 -3.13 -34.54 -12.12
N ILE A 170 -2.45 -33.72 -12.94
CA ILE A 170 -1.71 -34.20 -14.08
C ILE A 170 -0.76 -35.27 -13.54
N PRO A 171 -0.91 -36.56 -13.91
CA PRO A 171 0.00 -37.59 -13.45
C PRO A 171 1.39 -37.21 -13.95
N HIS A 172 2.29 -36.88 -13.02
CA HIS A 172 3.66 -36.57 -13.37
C HIS A 172 4.26 -37.78 -14.11
N PRO A 173 4.84 -37.59 -15.31
CA PRO A 173 5.57 -38.67 -15.97
C PRO A 173 6.74 -39.08 -15.06
N GLU A 174 6.86 -40.39 -14.80
CA GLU A 174 7.95 -40.98 -14.03
C GLU A 174 9.29 -40.46 -14.55
N LEU A 175 10.01 -39.73 -13.70
CA LEU A 175 11.34 -39.22 -14.04
C LEU A 175 12.27 -40.41 -14.30
N PRO A 176 13.07 -40.41 -15.38
CA PRO A 176 14.04 -41.47 -15.62
C PRO A 176 15.02 -41.53 -14.44
N HIS A 177 15.33 -42.75 -13.98
CA HIS A 177 16.26 -42.97 -12.88
C HIS A 177 17.59 -42.24 -13.15
N ALA A 178 17.98 -41.38 -12.21
CA ALA A 178 19.24 -40.68 -12.27
C ALA A 178 20.41 -41.69 -12.23
N PRO A 179 21.49 -41.46 -13.00
CA PRO A 179 22.68 -42.28 -12.91
C PRO A 179 23.27 -42.18 -11.50
N THR A 180 23.61 -43.33 -10.90
CA THR A 180 24.27 -43.41 -9.60
C THR A 180 25.65 -42.75 -9.69
N LEU A 181 25.86 -41.71 -8.89
CA LEU A 181 27.16 -41.07 -8.72
C LEU A 181 28.10 -42.02 -7.96
N PRO A 182 29.39 -42.13 -8.34
CA PRO A 182 30.37 -42.87 -7.57
C PRO A 182 30.56 -42.22 -6.19
N ASP A 183 30.60 -43.05 -5.16
CA ASP A 183 30.75 -42.63 -3.77
C ASP A 183 32.18 -42.10 -3.55
N LEU A 184 32.33 -40.79 -3.34
CA LEU A 184 33.64 -40.13 -3.20
C LEU A 184 34.29 -40.37 -1.82
N SER A 185 33.74 -41.25 -0.99
CA SER A 185 34.26 -41.53 0.36
C SER A 185 35.25 -42.70 0.44
N ALA A 186 35.73 -43.21 -0.70
CA ALA A 186 36.62 -44.37 -0.74
C ALA A 186 37.95 -44.12 -1.47
N ASP A 187 38.49 -42.90 -1.42
CA ASP A 187 39.81 -42.62 -2.02
C ASP A 187 40.64 -41.60 -1.22
N ASP A 188 40.65 -41.73 0.10
CA ASP A 188 41.56 -40.94 0.95
C ASP A 188 42.08 -41.74 2.16
N SER A 189 42.28 -43.06 2.01
CA SER A 189 42.72 -43.90 3.13
C SER A 189 43.48 -45.17 2.74
N GLU A 190 44.32 -45.21 1.71
CA GLU A 190 45.37 -46.26 1.63
C GLU A 190 46.70 -45.71 1.07
N GLU A 191 47.71 -45.75 1.95
CA GLU A 191 49.18 -45.68 1.81
C GLU A 191 49.91 -44.42 1.27
#